data_AF-A0A166S333-F1
#
_entry.id   AF-A0A166S333-F1
#
_cell.length_a   1.000
_cell.length_b   1.000
_cell.length_c   1.000
_cell.angle_alpha   90.00
_cell.angle_beta   90.00
_cell.angle_gamma   90.00
#
_symmetry.space_group_name_H-M   'P 1'
#
loop_
_entity.id
_entity.type
_entity.pdbx_description
1 polymer ?
#
loop_
_entity_poly.entity_id
_entity_poly.type
_entity_poly.pdbx_seq_one_letter_code
_entity_poly.pdbx_strand_id
1 'polypeptide(L)' 'MMKSHQNKGHHEKAMEKAKDLLHKGTGMGEIKEVTGLNDHDVTKARMKMEGKI' A
#
# COMPACT_ATOMS: atom_id res chain seq x y z
N MET A 1 -8.31 -3.67 29.78
CA MET A 1 -8.26 -3.07 28.43
C MET A 1 -7.43 -3.98 27.54
N MET A 2 -7.98 -4.52 26.44
CA MET A 2 -7.18 -4.81 25.23
C MET A 2 -8.13 -5.13 24.06
N LYS A 3 -8.28 -4.18 23.13
CA LYS A 3 -9.05 -4.33 21.88
C LYS A 3 -8.11 -4.87 20.79
N SER A 4 -8.01 -6.19 20.65
CA SER A 4 -7.11 -6.84 19.68
C SER A 4 -7.73 -7.02 18.27
N HIS A 5 -8.64 -6.14 17.83
CA HIS A 5 -9.36 -6.29 16.55
C HIS A 5 -9.33 -5.06 15.62
N GLN A 6 -8.55 -4.02 15.90
CA GLN A 6 -8.56 -2.79 15.08
C GLN A 6 -7.55 -2.72 13.92
N ASN A 7 -6.61 -3.68 13.82
CA ASN A 7 -5.51 -3.59 12.84
C ASN A 7 -5.68 -4.43 11.56
N LYS A 8 -6.73 -5.24 11.43
CA LYS A 8 -6.85 -6.15 10.26
C LYS A 8 -7.15 -5.45 8.93
N GLY A 9 -7.69 -4.22 8.94
CA GLY A 9 -8.08 -3.50 7.72
C GLY A 9 -7.21 -2.30 7.34
N HIS A 10 -6.33 -1.82 8.23
CA HIS A 10 -5.52 -0.64 7.94
C HIS A 10 -4.47 -0.90 6.86
N HIS A 11 -3.81 -2.05 6.94
CA HIS A 11 -2.82 -2.45 5.94
C HIS A 11 -3.47 -2.72 4.58
N GLU A 12 -4.65 -3.35 4.56
CA GLU A 12 -5.39 -3.61 3.32
C GLU A 12 -5.84 -2.32 2.63
N LYS A 13 -6.39 -1.35 3.39
CA LYS A 13 -6.71 -0.02 2.86
C LYS A 13 -5.49 0.74 2.35
N ALA A 14 -4.36 0.65 3.05
CA ALA A 14 -3.12 1.26 2.61
C ALA A 14 -2.63 0.64 1.27
N MET A 15 -2.75 -0.67 1.13
CA MET A 15 -2.41 -1.40 -0.11
C MET A 15 -3.34 -1.07 -1.27
N GLU A 16 -4.65 -0.96 -1.04
CA GLU A 16 -5.61 -0.50 -2.07
C GLU A 16 -5.27 0.92 -2.54
N LYS A 17 -5.04 1.84 -1.59
CA LYS A 17 -4.67 3.21 -1.90
C LYS A 17 -3.35 3.30 -2.66
N ALA A 18 -2.36 2.47 -2.33
CA ALA A 18 -1.10 2.40 -3.05
C ALA A 18 -1.30 1.97 -4.52
N LYS A 19 -2.16 0.98 -4.77
CA LYS A 19 -2.49 0.54 -6.14
C LYS A 19 -3.15 1.66 -6.95
N ASP A 20 -4.11 2.38 -6.36
CA ASP A 20 -4.78 3.50 -7.04
C ASP A 20 -3.80 4.62 -7.40
N LEU A 21 -2.89 4.94 -6.48
CA LEU A 21 -1.86 5.96 -6.72
C LEU A 21 -0.86 5.50 -7.80
N LEU A 22 -0.44 4.24 -7.78
CA LEU A 22 0.38 3.65 -8.84
C LEU A 22 -0.32 3.70 -10.20
N HIS A 23 -1.61 3.38 -10.25
CA HIS A 23 -2.42 3.44 -11.47
C HIS A 23 -2.55 4.88 -12.01
N LYS A 24 -2.53 5.88 -11.13
CA LYS A 24 -2.51 7.31 -11.49
C LYS A 24 -1.13 7.82 -11.92
N GLY A 25 -0.09 6.98 -11.87
CA GLY A 25 1.29 7.38 -12.19
C GLY A 25 2.01 8.10 -11.05
N THR A 26 1.52 7.97 -9.81
CA THR A 26 2.13 8.61 -8.63
C THR A 26 3.49 7.99 -8.33
N GLY A 27 4.45 8.81 -7.94
CA GLY A 27 5.79 8.37 -7.57
C GLY A 27 5.81 7.56 -6.26
N MET A 28 6.78 6.65 -6.14
CA MET A 28 6.90 5.74 -4.99
C MET A 28 7.11 6.48 -3.65
N GLY A 29 7.84 7.60 -3.65
CA GLY A 29 8.05 8.42 -2.45
C GLY A 29 6.75 8.99 -1.90
N GLU A 30 5.95 9.60 -2.76
CA GLU A 30 4.64 10.17 -2.40
C GLU A 30 3.65 9.08 -1.95
N ILE A 31 3.66 7.90 -2.59
CA ILE A 31 2.83 6.78 -2.16
C ILE A 31 3.17 6.37 -0.72
N LYS A 32 4.45 6.26 -0.39
CA LYS A 32 4.88 5.91 0.98
C LYS A 32 4.43 6.95 2.00
N GLU A 33 4.59 8.23 1.69
CA GLU A 33 4.15 9.32 2.57
C GLU A 33 2.64 9.30 2.79
N VAL A 34 1.86 9.06 1.73
CA VAL A 34 0.39 9.10 1.77
C VAL A 34 -0.24 7.84 2.38
N THR A 35 0.42 6.69 2.25
CA THR A 35 -0.11 5.39 2.70
C THR A 35 0.53 4.89 3.99
N GLY A 36 1.68 5.42 4.38
CA GLY A 36 2.49 4.91 5.50
C GLY A 36 3.11 3.54 5.23
N LEU A 37 3.07 3.05 3.99
CA LEU A 37 3.71 1.80 3.60
C LEU A 37 5.22 1.95 3.49
N ASN A 38 5.93 0.84 3.72
CA ASN A 38 7.36 0.75 3.46
C ASN A 38 7.63 0.53 1.95
N ASP A 39 8.91 0.65 1.56
CA ASP A 39 9.33 0.44 0.16
C ASP A 39 8.98 -0.94 -0.37
N HIS A 40 9.05 -1.98 0.46
CA HIS A 40 8.78 -3.35 0.06
C HIS A 40 7.30 -3.55 -0.30
N ASP A 41 6.38 -3.01 0.49
CA ASP A 41 4.94 -3.11 0.26
C ASP A 41 4.51 -2.36 -1.01
N VAL A 42 5.04 -1.15 -1.21
CA VAL A 42 4.76 -0.38 -2.43
C VAL A 42 5.36 -1.06 -3.66
N THR A 43 6.56 -1.62 -3.56
CA THR A 43 7.18 -2.41 -4.63
C THR A 43 6.35 -3.65 -4.96
N LYS A 44 5.86 -4.35 -3.94
CA LYS A 44 4.99 -5.52 -4.12
C LYS A 44 3.68 -5.15 -4.80
N ALA A 45 3.07 -4.03 -4.43
CA ALA A 45 1.86 -3.52 -5.08
C ALA A 45 2.11 -3.23 -6.57
N ARG A 46 3.25 -2.61 -6.91
CA ARG A 46 3.68 -2.35 -8.28
C ARG A 46 3.93 -3.64 -9.07
N MET A 47 4.67 -4.59 -8.51
CA MET A 47 4.97 -5.87 -9.17
C MET A 47 3.70 -6.68 -9.46
N LYS A 48 2.73 -6.69 -8.54
CA LYS A 48 1.41 -7.30 -8.77
C LYS A 48 0.65 -6.62 -9.90
N MET A 49 0.70 -5.28 -9.96
CA MET A 49 0.05 -4.51 -11.03
C MET A 49 0.69 -4.77 -12.39
N GLU A 50 2.02 -4.95 -12.43
CA GLU A 50 2.78 -5.29 -13.64
C GLU A 50 2.71 -6.78 -14.01
N GLY A 51 2.01 -7.62 -13.23
CA GLY A 51 1.90 -9.06 -13.47
C GLY A 51 3.21 -9.84 -13.30
N LYS A 52 4.17 -9.28 -12.55
CA LYS A 52 5.51 -9.87 -12.35
C LYS A 52 5.56 -10.85 -11.19
N ILE A 53 4.53 -10.88 -10.34
CA ILE A 53 4.34 -11.80 -9.20
C ILE A 53 2.87 -12.13 -8.98
#